data_AF-A0A6A5WQA5-F1
#
_entry.id   AF-A0A6A5WQA5-F1
#
_cell.length_a   1.000
_cell.length_b   1.000
_cell.length_c   1.000
_cell.angle_alpha   90.00
_cell.angle_beta   90.00
_cell.angle_gamma   90.00
#
_symmetry.space_group_name_H-M   'P 1'
#
loop_
_entity.id
_entity.type
_entity.pdbx_description
1 polymer ?
#
loop_
_entity_poly.entity_id
_entity_poly.type
_entity_poly.pdbx_seq_one_letter_code
_entity_poly.pdbx_strand_id
1 'polypeptide(L)'
;MRVSNPYLRFGSIDEIISRNMPLSQDDAAHILRVKTLLISQIKCMYRPAMRHGHQEDKVDIIFKKASNTSSWVAQAVICPHTQFENLKVIPEAESPNGPRGAIDLLWDQVLG
;
A
#
# COMPACT_ATOMS: atom_id res chain seq x y z
N MET A 1 4.85 20.22 -28.18
CA MET A 1 4.91 20.06 -26.70
C MET A 1 3.90 19.00 -26.30
N ARG A 2 4.35 17.80 -25.95
CA ARG A 2 3.45 16.75 -25.43
C ARG A 2 3.34 16.95 -23.92
N VAL A 3 2.16 17.32 -23.46
CA VAL A 3 1.82 17.43 -22.05
C VAL A 3 1.67 15.99 -21.54
N SER A 4 2.71 15.49 -20.86
CA SER A 4 2.65 14.19 -20.19
C SER A 4 1.72 14.33 -18.98
N ASN A 5 0.52 13.80 -19.10
CA ASN A 5 -0.45 13.69 -18.03
C ASN A 5 0.13 12.72 -16.97
N PRO A 6 0.45 13.18 -15.74
CA PRO A 6 1.13 12.35 -14.72
C PRO A 6 0.20 11.31 -14.11
N TYR A 7 -1.11 11.38 -14.40
CA TYR A 7 -2.07 10.34 -14.04
C TYR A 7 -2.10 9.27 -15.13
N LEU A 8 -0.99 8.55 -15.25
CA LEU A 8 -1.02 7.21 -15.81
C LEU A 8 -2.10 6.46 -15.04
N ARG A 9 -3.21 6.19 -15.73
CA ARG A 9 -4.24 5.24 -15.30
C ARG A 9 -3.50 4.00 -14.82
N PHE A 10 -3.38 3.86 -13.51
CA PHE A 10 -2.87 2.65 -12.90
C PHE A 10 -3.80 1.54 -13.38
N GLY A 11 -3.28 0.71 -14.29
CA GLY A 11 -3.84 -0.62 -14.50
C GLY A 11 -3.95 -1.30 -13.14
N SER A 12 -4.88 -2.25 -13.02
CA SER A 12 -5.04 -3.07 -11.81
C SER A 12 -3.68 -3.38 -11.22
N ILE A 13 -3.55 -3.30 -9.90
CA ILE A 13 -2.30 -3.54 -9.15
C ILE A 13 -1.58 -4.83 -9.61
N ASP A 14 -2.33 -5.81 -10.11
CA ASP A 14 -1.85 -7.02 -10.79
C ASP A 14 -0.90 -6.75 -11.98
N GLU A 15 -1.15 -5.74 -12.82
CA GLU A 15 -0.29 -5.37 -13.96
C GLU A 15 1.01 -4.67 -13.53
N ILE A 16 0.99 -3.93 -12.43
CA ILE A 16 2.17 -3.23 -11.91
C ILE A 16 3.14 -4.23 -11.27
N ILE A 17 2.60 -5.21 -10.53
CA ILE A 17 3.37 -6.31 -9.96
C ILE A 17 3.98 -7.16 -11.08
N SER A 18 3.22 -7.46 -12.13
CA SER A 18 3.70 -8.32 -13.24
C SER A 18 4.76 -7.67 -14.14
N ARG A 19 4.82 -6.33 -14.24
CA ARG A 19 5.73 -5.66 -15.20
C ARG A 19 7.10 -5.29 -14.67
N ASN A 20 7.32 -5.25 -13.35
CA ASN A 20 8.57 -4.70 -12.79
C ASN A 20 9.27 -5.54 -11.71
N MET A 21 8.81 -6.77 -11.42
CA MET A 21 9.46 -7.61 -10.41
C MET A 21 9.24 -9.11 -10.65
N PRO A 22 10.28 -9.92 -10.87
CA PRO A 22 10.18 -11.36 -10.69
C PRO A 22 10.17 -11.66 -9.20
N LEU A 23 9.07 -11.35 -8.51
CA LEU A 23 8.83 -11.87 -7.17
C LEU A 23 8.68 -13.39 -7.26
N SER A 24 9.27 -14.12 -6.33
CA SER A 24 8.94 -15.54 -6.16
C SER A 24 7.42 -15.66 -5.96
N GLN A 25 6.83 -16.72 -6.51
CA GLN A 25 5.40 -17.02 -6.30
C GLN A 25 5.05 -17.09 -4.81
N ASP A 26 5.97 -17.59 -3.98
CA ASP A 26 5.81 -17.65 -2.53
C ASP A 26 5.80 -16.27 -1.88
N ASP A 27 6.69 -15.36 -2.33
CA ASP A 27 6.74 -14.00 -1.80
C ASP A 27 5.50 -13.20 -2.22
N ALA A 28 5.04 -13.37 -3.46
CA ALA A 28 3.82 -12.72 -3.94
C ALA A 28 2.59 -13.20 -3.15
N ALA A 29 2.46 -14.50 -2.91
CA ALA A 29 1.37 -15.08 -2.13
C ALA A 29 1.41 -14.61 -0.67
N HIS A 30 2.61 -14.54 -0.07
CA HIS A 30 2.81 -14.02 1.27
C HIS A 30 2.41 -12.54 1.38
N ILE A 31 2.92 -11.71 0.48
CA ILE A 31 2.60 -10.26 0.42
C ILE A 31 1.10 -10.06 0.29
N LEU A 32 0.43 -10.81 -0.60
CA LEU A 32 -1.01 -10.70 -0.78
C LEU A 32 -1.77 -11.05 0.51
N ARG A 33 -1.38 -12.15 1.17
CA ARG A 33 -2.01 -12.58 2.43
C ARG A 33 -1.85 -11.52 3.53
N VAL A 34 -0.63 -11.07 3.78
CA VAL A 34 -0.36 -10.07 4.82
C VAL A 34 -1.05 -8.73 4.50
N LYS A 35 -1.06 -8.33 3.22
CA LYS A 35 -1.77 -7.12 2.75
C LYS A 35 -3.27 -7.19 3.07
N THR A 36 -3.93 -8.30 2.77
CA THR A 36 -5.37 -8.47 3.06
C THR A 36 -5.66 -8.37 4.55
N LEU A 37 -4.82 -8.97 5.39
CA LEU A 37 -4.97 -8.91 6.84
C LEU A 37 -4.74 -7.49 7.37
N LEU A 38 -3.68 -6.80 6.92
CA LEU A 38 -3.39 -5.40 7.26
C LEU A 38 -4.58 -4.49 6.93
N ILE A 39 -5.12 -4.62 5.72
CA ILE A 39 -6.28 -3.82 5.29
C ILE A 39 -7.47 -4.05 6.22
N SER A 40 -7.77 -5.31 6.56
CA SER A 40 -8.87 -5.64 7.46
C SER A 40 -8.65 -5.05 8.86
N GLN A 41 -7.44 -5.14 9.38
CA GLN A 41 -7.09 -4.63 10.71
C GLN A 41 -7.19 -3.10 10.77
N ILE A 42 -6.60 -2.41 9.80
CA ILE A 42 -6.65 -0.95 9.69
C ILE A 42 -8.10 -0.49 9.55
N LYS A 43 -8.90 -1.15 8.71
CA LYS A 43 -10.34 -0.86 8.63
C LYS A 43 -11.04 -0.99 9.97
N CYS A 44 -10.70 -2.00 10.77
CA CYS A 44 -11.28 -2.17 12.09
C CYS A 44 -10.87 -1.05 13.05
N MET A 45 -9.58 -0.69 13.09
CA MET A 45 -9.04 0.36 13.97
C MET A 45 -9.56 1.75 13.61
N TYR A 46 -9.66 2.07 12.33
CA TYR A 46 -10.04 3.39 11.82
C TYR A 46 -11.52 3.47 11.40
N ARG A 47 -12.30 2.41 11.60
CA ARG A 47 -13.73 2.33 11.24
C ARG A 47 -14.56 3.57 11.62
N PRO A 48 -14.41 4.14 12.83
CA PRO A 48 -15.21 5.31 13.21
C PRO A 48 -14.83 6.56 12.42
N ALA A 49 -13.55 6.70 12.05
CA ALA A 49 -13.01 7.85 11.32
C ALA A 49 -13.14 7.72 9.80
N MET A 50 -13.40 6.51 9.29
CA MET A 50 -13.53 6.21 7.85
C MET A 50 -14.96 6.28 7.32
N ARG A 51 -15.95 6.52 8.20
CA ARG A 51 -17.36 6.62 7.81
C ARG A 51 -17.76 8.08 7.71
N HIS A 52 -17.82 8.58 6.48
CA HIS A 52 -18.33 9.91 6.18
C HIS A 52 -19.71 9.78 5.52
N GLY A 53 -20.76 9.73 6.33
CA GLY A 53 -22.13 9.50 5.85
C GLY A 53 -22.31 8.10 5.24
N HIS A 54 -22.65 8.03 3.95
CA HIS A 54 -22.83 6.76 3.20
C HIS A 54 -21.56 6.27 2.49
N GLN A 55 -20.43 6.99 2.63
CA GLN A 55 -19.18 6.66 1.96
C GLN A 55 -18.19 6.06 2.95
N GLU A 56 -17.52 4.98 2.52
CA GLU A 56 -16.45 4.32 3.27
C GLU A 56 -15.13 4.59 2.55
N ASP A 57 -14.17 5.15 3.27
CA ASP A 57 -12.82 5.37 2.74
C ASP A 57 -12.15 4.02 2.40
N LYS A 58 -11.29 4.00 1.38
CA LYS A 58 -10.58 2.78 1.00
C LYS A 58 -9.24 2.72 1.72
N VAL A 59 -8.85 1.53 2.19
CA VAL A 59 -7.50 1.29 2.69
C VAL A 59 -6.73 0.54 1.62
N ASP A 60 -5.52 0.98 1.34
CA ASP A 60 -4.58 0.26 0.48
C ASP A 60 -3.17 0.26 1.08
N ILE A 61 -2.35 -0.68 0.62
CA ILE A 61 -0.94 -0.77 0.95
C ILE A 61 -0.14 -0.56 -0.33
N ILE A 62 0.70 0.47 -0.30
CA ILE A 62 1.56 0.88 -1.42
C ILE A 62 2.98 0.42 -1.12
N PHE A 63 3.63 -0.13 -2.15
CA PHE A 63 5.05 -0.47 -2.13
C PHE A 63 5.82 0.52 -3.00
N LYS A 64 6.85 1.14 -2.45
CA LYS A 64 7.74 2.05 -3.17
C LYS A 64 9.20 1.70 -2.86
N LYS A 65 10.11 1.88 -3.82
CA LYS A 65 11.54 1.90 -3.51
C LYS A 65 11.87 3.24 -2.86
N ALA A 66 12.67 3.22 -1.80
CA ALA A 66 13.17 4.44 -1.20
C ALA A 66 14.09 5.15 -2.21
N SER A 67 13.94 6.47 -2.36
CA SER A 67 14.64 7.23 -3.41
C SER A 67 16.17 7.24 -3.26
N ASN A 68 16.65 7.05 -2.03
CA ASN A 68 18.07 7.21 -1.66
C ASN A 68 18.73 5.91 -1.19
N THR A 69 17.99 4.80 -1.09
CA THR A 69 18.49 3.51 -0.60
C THR A 69 17.98 2.39 -1.50
N SER A 70 18.66 1.23 -1.49
CA SER A 70 18.15 0.03 -2.17
C SER A 70 17.00 -0.66 -1.40
N SER A 71 16.40 0.04 -0.44
CA SER A 71 15.35 -0.48 0.43
C SER A 71 13.96 -0.35 -0.19
N TRP A 72 13.06 -1.20 0.30
CA TRP A 72 11.64 -1.18 0.00
C TRP A 72 10.86 -0.55 1.14
N VAL A 73 9.86 0.25 0.81
CA VAL A 73 8.96 0.86 1.78
C VAL A 73 7.55 0.34 1.52
N ALA A 74 6.93 -0.25 2.54
CA ALA A 74 5.52 -0.58 2.58
C ALA A 74 4.80 0.52 3.36
N GLN A 75 3.77 1.12 2.78
CA GLN A 75 3.05 2.25 3.37
C GLN A 75 1.55 1.98 3.33
N ALA A 76 0.89 2.07 4.49
CA ALA A 76 -0.56 2.00 4.54
C ALA A 76 -1.17 3.38 4.34
N VAL A 77 -2.16 3.46 3.45
CA VAL A 77 -2.86 4.69 3.13
C VAL A 77 -4.36 4.50 3.25
N ILE A 78 -5.03 5.51 3.81
CA ILE A 78 -6.47 5.68 3.68
C ILE A 78 -6.70 6.66 2.52
N CYS A 79 -7.36 6.17 1.48
CA CYS A 79 -7.78 6.93 0.32
C CYS A 79 -9.23 7.38 0.53
N PRO A 80 -9.49 8.68 0.71
CA PRO A 80 -10.85 9.21 0.75
C PRO A 80 -11.58 8.86 -0.54
N HIS A 81 -12.87 8.51 -0.44
CA HIS A 81 -13.65 8.15 -1.63
C HIS A 81 -13.70 9.29 -2.68
N THR A 82 -13.66 10.55 -2.23
CA THR A 82 -13.91 11.72 -3.07
C THR A 82 -12.66 12.41 -3.59
N GLN A 83 -11.49 12.23 -2.96
CA GLN A 83 -10.27 12.98 -3.30
C GLN A 83 -9.01 12.15 -3.00
N PHE A 84 -8.32 11.68 -4.05
CA PHE A 84 -7.00 11.03 -3.94
C PHE A 84 -5.89 11.97 -3.45
N GLU A 85 -6.16 13.27 -3.29
CA GLU A 85 -5.18 14.28 -2.86
C GLU A 85 -5.01 14.34 -1.33
N ASN A 86 -5.96 13.79 -0.56
CA ASN A 86 -5.92 13.77 0.90
C ASN A 86 -5.66 12.36 1.45
N LEU A 87 -4.59 11.71 0.97
CA LEU A 87 -4.17 10.40 1.49
C LEU A 87 -3.73 10.56 2.95
N LYS A 88 -4.46 9.92 3.86
CA LYS A 88 -3.99 9.81 5.25
C LYS A 88 -3.01 8.64 5.32
N VAL A 89 -1.73 8.97 5.37
CA VAL A 89 -0.66 8.02 5.67
C VAL A 89 -0.80 7.60 7.12
N ILE A 90 -0.81 6.28 7.38
CA ILE A 90 -0.97 5.75 8.74
C ILE A 90 0.40 5.35 9.31
N PRO A 91 0.99 4.16 9.03
CA PRO A 91 2.42 3.94 9.18
C PRO A 91 3.11 3.55 7.86
N GLU A 92 4.42 3.75 7.82
CA GLU A 92 5.30 3.22 6.78
C GLU A 92 6.47 2.46 7.41
N ALA A 93 6.85 1.36 6.77
CA ALA A 93 7.98 0.55 7.19
C ALA A 93 8.96 0.38 6.03
N GLU A 94 10.24 0.67 6.29
CA GLU A 94 11.33 0.47 5.36
C GLU A 94 12.08 -0.82 5.68
N SER A 95 12.36 -1.63 4.66
CA SER A 95 13.15 -2.84 4.78
C SER A 95 14.15 -2.97 3.63
N PRO A 96 15.42 -3.29 3.91
CA PRO A 96 16.37 -3.69 2.88
C PRO A 96 16.07 -5.10 2.31
N ASN A 97 15.26 -5.90 3.00
CA ASN A 97 14.97 -7.30 2.66
C ASN A 97 13.85 -7.47 1.62
N GLY A 98 13.66 -6.47 0.75
CA GLY A 98 12.62 -6.50 -0.26
C GLY A 98 11.22 -6.15 0.25
N PRO A 99 10.20 -6.21 -0.63
CA PRO A 99 8.82 -5.84 -0.30
C PRO A 99 8.17 -6.77 0.73
N ARG A 100 8.62 -8.04 0.80
CA ARG A 100 8.20 -8.97 1.85
C ARG A 100 8.66 -8.52 3.23
N GLY A 101 9.95 -8.20 3.37
CA GLY A 101 10.46 -7.65 4.63
C GLY A 101 9.78 -6.35 5.02
N ALA A 102 9.46 -5.50 4.04
CA ALA A 102 8.76 -4.24 4.30
C ALA A 102 7.32 -4.46 4.80
N ILE A 103 6.57 -5.42 4.22
CA ILE A 103 5.20 -5.69 4.68
C ILE A 103 5.16 -6.36 6.06
N ASP A 104 6.13 -7.23 6.36
CA ASP A 104 6.23 -7.89 7.67
C ASP A 104 6.53 -6.86 8.77
N LEU A 105 7.47 -5.93 8.53
CA LEU A 105 7.72 -4.83 9.45
C LEU A 105 6.52 -3.90 9.61
N LEU A 106 5.77 -3.64 8.53
CA LEU A 106 4.55 -2.84 8.61
C LEU A 106 3.48 -3.53 9.46
N TRP A 107 3.34 -4.85 9.35
CA TRP A 107 2.47 -5.66 10.19
C TRP A 107 2.84 -5.52 11.68
N ASP A 108 4.11 -5.68 12.00
CA ASP A 108 4.61 -5.55 13.38
C ASP A 108 4.37 -4.14 13.94
N GLN A 109 4.50 -3.08 13.13
CA GLN A 109 4.22 -1.71 13.56
C GLN A 109 2.72 -1.40 13.77
N VAL A 110 1.83 -2.07 13.04
CA VAL A 110 0.38 -1.85 13.14
C VAL A 110 -0.22 -2.63 14.32
N LEU A 111 0.39 -3.75 14.70
CA LEU A 111 -0.14 -4.68 15.70
C LEU A 111 0.68 -4.81 16.98
N GLY A 112 1.96 -4.39 16.97
CA GLY A 112 2.81 -4.31 18.16
C GLY A 112 2.54 -3.05 18.98
#